data_AF-A0A916Y4J8-F1
#
_entry.id   AF-A0A916Y4J8-F1
#
_cell.length_a   1.000
_cell.length_b   1.000
_cell.length_c   1.000
_cell.angle_alpha   90.00
_cell.angle_beta   90.00
_cell.angle_gamma   90.00
#
_symmetry.space_group_name_H-M   'P 1'
#
loop_
_entity.id
_entity.type
_entity.pdbx_description
1 polymer ?
#
loop_
_entity_poly.entity_id
_entity_poly.type
_entity_poly.pdbx_seq_one_letter_code
_entity_poly.pdbx_strand_id
1 'polypeptide(L)'
;MLPLATIYAKYFGTKGTLKTPKNQAMSYLIKEAVLDDGTEAYWEFNKILVTRGDLLGLSTLSGVAGTNHDVDVTWQNNSGQGNALDSDLVLAVAYEKTSNLTWYAEGIATRDTEAVTLPLPAYWSGLEVHVWMAVVADDDSKYATSQYLGAITLT
;
A
#
# COMPACT_ATOMS: atom_id res chain seq x y z
N MET A 1 3.04 -6.08 -17.94
CA MET A 1 2.40 -4.77 -17.69
C MET A 1 2.32 -4.62 -16.18
N LEU A 2 2.87 -3.54 -15.61
CA LEU A 2 3.15 -3.41 -14.17
C LEU A 2 1.87 -3.57 -13.29
N PRO A 3 1.89 -4.40 -12.22
CA PRO A 3 0.74 -4.67 -11.33
C PRO A 3 0.11 -3.40 -10.72
N LEU A 4 0.94 -2.40 -10.43
CA LEU A 4 0.52 -1.13 -9.83
C LEU A 4 -0.32 -0.25 -10.76
N ALA A 5 -0.27 -0.46 -12.08
CA ALA A 5 -1.03 0.37 -13.01
C ALA A 5 -2.55 0.25 -12.78
N THR A 6 -3.02 -0.92 -12.35
CA THR A 6 -4.42 -1.17 -11.99
C THR A 6 -4.78 -0.48 -10.68
N ILE A 7 -3.92 -0.58 -9.67
CA ILE A 7 -4.09 0.10 -8.37
C ILE A 7 -4.16 1.61 -8.56
N TYR A 8 -3.21 2.21 -9.29
CA TYR A 8 -3.23 3.64 -9.56
C TYR A 8 -4.44 4.08 -10.38
N ALA A 9 -4.92 3.25 -11.31
CA ALA A 9 -6.11 3.56 -12.09
C ALA A 9 -7.39 3.56 -11.25
N LYS A 10 -7.46 2.69 -10.22
CA LYS A 10 -8.64 2.48 -9.38
C LYS A 10 -8.65 3.40 -8.14
N TYR A 11 -7.49 3.66 -7.53
CA TYR A 11 -7.39 4.21 -6.17
C TYR A 11 -6.48 5.44 -6.02
N PHE A 12 -6.16 6.16 -7.10
CA PHE A 12 -5.31 7.35 -7.02
C PHE A 12 -5.98 8.62 -7.55
N GLY A 13 -6.63 9.37 -6.65
CA GLY A 13 -7.26 10.64 -6.97
C GLY A 13 -8.56 10.51 -7.78
N THR A 14 -9.19 11.65 -8.08
CA THR A 14 -10.47 11.69 -8.79
C THR A 14 -10.29 11.62 -10.31
N LYS A 15 -11.24 10.95 -10.99
CA LYS A 15 -11.33 10.96 -12.47
C LYS A 15 -11.74 12.36 -12.94
N GLY A 16 -10.76 13.24 -13.15
CA GLY A 16 -10.96 14.54 -13.79
C GLY A 16 -10.86 14.45 -15.31
N THR A 17 -11.53 15.37 -16.02
CA THR A 17 -11.54 15.47 -17.49
C THR A 17 -10.17 15.71 -18.13
N LEU A 18 -9.16 16.13 -17.34
CA LEU A 18 -7.85 16.57 -17.83
C LEU A 18 -6.66 15.68 -17.40
N LYS A 19 -6.80 14.83 -16.38
CA LYS A 19 -5.71 13.94 -15.91
C LYS A 19 -6.26 12.62 -15.39
N THR A 20 -5.79 11.52 -15.96
CA THR A 20 -6.11 10.16 -15.48
C THR A 20 -5.50 9.93 -14.09
N PRO A 21 -6.12 9.10 -13.24
CA PRO A 21 -5.58 8.67 -11.94
C PRO A 21 -4.12 8.21 -12.00
N LYS A 22 -3.77 7.43 -13.03
CA LYS A 22 -2.39 7.01 -13.32
C LYS A 22 -1.44 8.19 -13.55
N ASN A 23 -1.86 9.22 -14.30
CA ASN A 23 -1.03 10.41 -14.54
C ASN A 23 -0.85 11.24 -13.27
N GLN A 24 -1.85 11.23 -12.37
CA GLN A 24 -1.75 11.86 -11.05
C GLN A 24 -0.76 11.11 -10.15
N ALA A 25 -0.83 9.78 -10.11
CA ALA A 25 0.12 8.93 -9.38
C ALA A 25 1.55 9.14 -9.86
N MET A 26 1.77 9.06 -11.17
CA MET A 26 3.11 9.27 -11.76
C MET A 26 3.62 10.70 -11.50
N SER A 27 2.76 11.71 -11.61
CA SER A 27 3.16 13.10 -11.31
C SER A 27 3.47 13.31 -9.83
N TYR A 28 2.82 12.60 -8.92
CA TYR A 28 3.12 12.65 -7.49
C TYR A 28 4.45 11.95 -7.20
N LEU A 29 4.62 10.72 -7.70
CA LEU A 29 5.86 9.94 -7.51
C LEU A 29 7.09 10.72 -7.96
N ILE A 30 7.05 11.33 -9.14
CA ILE A 30 8.17 12.12 -9.69
C ILE A 30 8.47 13.36 -8.82
N LYS A 31 7.45 13.98 -8.23
CA LYS A 31 7.61 15.22 -7.47
C LYS A 31 8.06 14.99 -6.02
N GLU A 32 7.53 13.95 -5.40
CA GLU A 32 7.63 13.77 -3.94
C GLU A 32 8.53 12.59 -3.58
N ALA A 33 8.54 11.53 -4.39
CA ALA A 33 9.19 10.26 -4.05
C ALA A 33 10.51 10.03 -4.78
N VAL A 34 10.87 10.86 -5.75
CA VAL A 34 12.20 10.84 -6.40
C VAL A 34 13.07 11.91 -5.77
N LEU A 35 14.19 11.48 -5.18
CA LEU A 35 15.27 12.37 -4.78
C LEU A 35 16.46 12.22 -5.71
N ASP A 36 17.30 13.24 -5.74
CA ASP A 36 18.55 13.29 -6.50
C ASP A 36 19.65 13.71 -5.53
N ASP A 37 20.66 12.85 -5.35
CA ASP A 37 21.83 13.14 -4.51
C ASP A 37 22.96 13.86 -5.29
N GLY A 38 22.71 14.22 -6.55
CA GLY A 38 23.67 14.83 -7.47
C GLY A 38 24.44 13.81 -8.31
N THR A 39 24.24 12.50 -8.09
CA THR A 39 24.87 11.42 -8.86
C THR A 39 23.81 10.58 -9.56
N GLU A 40 22.80 10.12 -8.81
CA GLU A 40 21.69 9.32 -9.35
C GLU A 40 20.36 9.65 -8.65
N ALA A 41 19.27 9.50 -9.41
CA ALA A 41 17.94 9.60 -8.86
C ALA A 41 17.54 8.31 -8.14
N TYR A 42 17.02 8.41 -6.92
CA TYR A 42 16.58 7.27 -6.13
C TYR A 42 15.18 7.48 -5.52
N TRP A 43 14.54 6.37 -5.16
CA TRP A 43 13.20 6.36 -4.58
C TRP A 43 13.24 6.49 -3.06
N GLU A 44 12.51 7.47 -2.51
CA GLU A 44 12.15 7.51 -1.10
C GLU A 44 10.82 6.78 -0.86
N PHE A 45 10.91 5.51 -0.48
CA PHE A 45 9.76 4.60 -0.34
C PHE A 45 8.72 5.09 0.69
N ASN A 46 9.14 5.79 1.74
CA ASN A 46 8.25 6.38 2.73
C ASN A 46 7.36 7.52 2.17
N LYS A 47 7.75 8.12 1.04
CA LYS A 47 6.96 9.14 0.35
C LYS A 47 6.09 8.57 -0.77
N ILE A 48 6.27 7.30 -1.13
CA ILE A 48 5.45 6.62 -2.13
C ILE A 48 4.05 6.39 -1.57
N LEU A 49 3.05 6.82 -2.33
CA LEU A 49 1.65 6.52 -2.07
C LEU A 49 1.13 5.59 -3.17
N VAL A 50 0.64 4.41 -2.80
CA VAL A 50 0.00 3.46 -3.73
C VAL A 50 -1.48 3.79 -3.93
N THR A 51 -2.12 4.36 -2.91
CA THR A 51 -3.48 4.89 -2.97
C THR A 51 -3.54 6.28 -2.34
N ARG A 52 -4.48 7.12 -2.79
CA ARG A 52 -4.66 8.48 -2.26
C ARG A 52 -6.12 8.91 -2.29
N GLY A 53 -6.77 8.85 -1.13
CA GLY A 53 -8.16 9.29 -0.95
C GLY A 53 -8.46 9.69 0.49
N ASP A 54 -9.75 9.90 0.77
CA ASP A 54 -10.26 10.56 1.98
C ASP A 54 -10.90 9.59 2.99
N LEU A 55 -10.87 8.27 2.76
CA LEU A 55 -11.25 7.29 3.78
C LEU A 55 -10.19 7.30 4.89
N LEU A 56 -10.64 7.27 6.15
CA LEU A 56 -9.74 7.20 7.29
C LEU A 56 -8.90 5.93 7.23
N GLY A 57 -7.57 6.06 7.37
CA GLY A 57 -6.66 4.92 7.37
C GLY A 57 -6.80 4.00 8.59
N LEU A 58 -5.97 2.98 8.64
CA LEU A 58 -5.86 2.06 9.79
C LEU A 58 -5.08 2.74 10.93
N SER A 59 -5.56 2.60 12.18
CA SER A 59 -4.88 3.15 13.35
C SER A 59 -3.83 2.18 13.88
N THR A 60 -2.73 2.71 14.43
CA THR A 60 -1.71 1.90 15.14
C THR A 60 -1.19 0.74 14.27
N LEU A 61 -1.02 1.01 12.97
CA LEU A 61 -0.61 0.03 11.98
C LEU A 61 0.84 -0.43 12.24
N SER A 62 1.07 -1.73 12.29
CA SER A 62 2.37 -2.36 12.50
C SER A 62 2.54 -3.59 11.62
N GLY A 63 3.77 -3.87 11.19
CA GLY A 63 4.09 -5.03 10.36
C GLY A 63 5.42 -5.64 10.79
N VAL A 64 5.48 -6.97 10.89
CA VAL A 64 6.68 -7.71 11.24
C VAL A 64 6.85 -8.92 10.30
N ALA A 65 8.08 -9.39 10.15
CA ALA A 65 8.33 -10.64 9.43
C ALA A 65 7.64 -11.80 10.17
N GLY A 66 6.78 -12.52 9.45
CA GLY A 66 6.13 -13.74 9.92
C GLY A 66 6.98 -14.96 9.57
N THR A 67 6.40 -16.15 9.75
CA THR A 67 7.03 -17.41 9.30
C THR A 67 6.78 -17.67 7.82
N ASN A 68 7.57 -18.52 7.16
CA ASN A 68 7.36 -18.93 5.76
C ASN A 68 7.36 -17.76 4.74
N HIS A 69 8.20 -16.75 4.97
CA HIS A 69 8.32 -15.58 4.10
C HIS A 69 7.09 -14.67 4.11
N ASP A 70 6.28 -14.74 5.17
CA ASP A 70 5.10 -13.89 5.33
C ASP A 70 5.44 -12.55 6.01
N VAL A 71 4.50 -11.62 5.91
CA VAL A 71 4.47 -10.42 6.76
C VAL A 71 3.19 -10.44 7.58
N ASP A 72 3.33 -10.44 8.91
CA ASP A 72 2.21 -10.33 9.84
C ASP A 72 1.95 -8.85 10.12
N VAL A 73 0.75 -8.40 9.78
CA VAL A 73 0.32 -7.01 9.93
C VAL A 73 -0.80 -6.93 10.95
N THR A 74 -0.72 -5.95 11.85
CA THR A 74 -1.74 -5.66 12.85
C THR A 74 -2.10 -4.18 12.85
N TRP A 75 -3.33 -3.88 13.28
CA TRP A 75 -3.83 -2.53 13.48
C TRP A 75 -4.89 -2.52 14.59
N GLN A 76 -5.28 -1.33 15.03
CA GLN A 76 -6.40 -1.16 15.94
C GLN A 76 -7.66 -0.82 15.14
N ASN A 77 -8.77 -1.48 15.46
CA ASN A 77 -10.06 -1.10 14.90
C ASN A 77 -10.43 0.32 15.35
N ASN A 78 -10.58 1.22 14.38
CA ASN A 78 -11.00 2.62 14.55
C ASN A 78 -12.33 2.92 13.84
N SER A 79 -13.13 1.90 13.55
CA SER A 79 -14.49 2.06 13.04
C SER A 79 -15.33 2.97 13.93
N GLY A 80 -16.28 3.67 13.31
CA GLY A 80 -17.08 4.69 13.98
C GLY A 80 -16.34 6.03 14.18
N GLN A 81 -15.06 6.12 13.81
CA GLN A 81 -14.34 7.39 13.71
C GLN A 81 -14.39 7.93 12.27
N GLY A 82 -14.85 9.17 12.12
CA GLY A 82 -14.94 9.80 10.81
C GLY A 82 -15.84 9.02 9.85
N ASN A 83 -15.25 8.51 8.77
CA ASN A 83 -15.93 7.71 7.75
C ASN A 83 -15.48 6.23 7.74
N ALA A 84 -14.78 5.76 8.78
CA ALA A 84 -14.33 4.37 8.91
C ALA A 84 -15.47 3.43 9.29
N LEU A 85 -15.58 2.31 8.59
CA LEU A 85 -16.53 1.23 8.85
C LEU A 85 -15.81 -0.09 9.09
N ASP A 86 -16.45 -0.98 9.86
CA ASP A 86 -15.91 -2.32 10.15
C ASP A 86 -15.71 -3.14 8.88
N SER A 87 -16.61 -2.97 7.91
CA SER A 87 -16.59 -3.67 6.63
C SER A 87 -15.56 -3.15 5.63
N ASP A 88 -14.84 -2.06 5.94
CA ASP A 88 -13.80 -1.54 5.04
C ASP A 88 -12.77 -2.65 4.74
N LEU A 89 -12.53 -2.89 3.45
CA LEU A 89 -11.65 -3.92 2.94
C LEU A 89 -10.19 -3.46 2.96
N VAL A 90 -9.30 -4.34 3.43
CA VAL A 90 -7.86 -4.10 3.48
C VAL A 90 -7.22 -4.37 2.12
N LEU A 91 -6.36 -3.46 1.69
CA LEU A 91 -5.50 -3.55 0.51
C LEU A 91 -4.04 -3.54 0.96
N ALA A 92 -3.25 -4.48 0.45
CA ALA A 92 -1.81 -4.55 0.70
C ALA A 92 -1.02 -4.51 -0.62
N VAL A 93 0.13 -3.87 -0.58
CA VAL A 93 1.12 -3.85 -1.67
C VAL A 93 2.49 -4.10 -1.08
N ALA A 94 3.24 -5.02 -1.66
CA ALA A 94 4.64 -5.28 -1.33
C ALA A 94 5.52 -5.14 -2.58
N TYR A 95 6.68 -4.52 -2.44
CA TYR A 95 7.68 -4.35 -3.49
C TYR A 95 9.04 -4.84 -3.03
N GLU A 96 9.71 -5.61 -3.87
CA GLU A 96 11.08 -6.06 -3.64
C GLU A 96 11.99 -5.47 -4.75
N LYS A 97 13.07 -4.82 -4.32
CA LYS A 97 13.92 -3.99 -5.19
C LYS A 97 14.75 -4.80 -6.19
N THR A 98 15.30 -5.94 -5.76
CA THR A 98 16.27 -6.73 -6.52
C THR A 98 15.63 -7.42 -7.73
N SER A 99 14.50 -8.08 -7.49
CA SER A 99 13.65 -8.70 -8.50
C SER A 99 12.82 -7.67 -9.26
N ASN A 100 12.66 -6.46 -8.69
CA ASN A 100 11.82 -5.39 -9.22
C ASN A 100 10.37 -5.86 -9.46
N LEU A 101 9.89 -6.71 -8.56
CA LEU A 101 8.55 -7.29 -8.61
C LEU A 101 7.66 -6.69 -7.52
N THR A 102 6.37 -6.66 -7.82
CA THR A 102 5.33 -6.19 -6.91
C THR A 102 4.32 -7.29 -6.68
N TRP A 103 3.97 -7.50 -5.43
CA TRP A 103 2.85 -8.31 -4.98
C TRP A 103 1.76 -7.37 -4.44
N TYR A 104 0.49 -7.72 -4.65
CA TYR A 104 -0.61 -6.98 -4.07
C TYR A 104 -1.82 -7.88 -3.87
N ALA A 105 -2.67 -7.52 -2.92
CA ALA A 105 -3.92 -8.21 -2.69
C ALA A 105 -4.96 -7.24 -2.10
N GLU A 106 -6.21 -7.37 -2.55
CA GLU A 106 -7.35 -6.53 -2.15
C GLU A 106 -8.40 -7.41 -1.46
N GLY A 107 -9.09 -6.87 -0.46
CA GLY A 107 -10.11 -7.62 0.27
C GLY A 107 -9.55 -8.80 1.07
N ILE A 108 -8.29 -8.72 1.49
CA ILE A 108 -7.60 -9.78 2.25
C ILE A 108 -8.05 -9.88 3.70
N ALA A 109 -8.67 -8.82 4.21
CA ALA A 109 -9.21 -8.68 5.55
C ALA A 109 -10.23 -7.54 5.55
N THR A 110 -11.01 -7.44 6.61
CA THR A 110 -11.86 -6.29 6.93
C THR A 110 -11.24 -5.50 8.08
N ARG A 111 -11.57 -4.22 8.23
CA ARG A 111 -11.00 -3.35 9.28
C ARG A 111 -11.20 -3.92 10.68
N ASP A 112 -12.29 -4.64 10.92
CA ASP A 112 -12.59 -5.26 12.21
C ASP A 112 -11.79 -6.53 12.54
N THR A 113 -11.02 -7.09 11.59
CA THR A 113 -10.19 -8.28 11.88
C THR A 113 -8.94 -7.96 12.69
N GLU A 114 -8.50 -6.70 12.70
CA GLU A 114 -7.32 -6.18 13.42
C GLU A 114 -5.96 -6.80 13.05
N ALA A 115 -5.95 -7.81 12.18
CA ALA A 115 -4.76 -8.48 11.69
C ALA A 115 -4.96 -9.12 10.30
N VAL A 116 -3.86 -9.26 9.57
CA VAL A 116 -3.75 -10.07 8.35
C VAL A 116 -2.32 -10.56 8.16
N THR A 117 -2.17 -11.76 7.60
CA THR A 117 -0.87 -12.31 7.16
C THR A 117 -0.77 -12.18 5.65
N LEU A 118 0.31 -11.60 5.16
CA LEU A 118 0.58 -11.41 3.74
C LEU A 118 1.46 -12.56 3.22
N PRO A 119 0.93 -13.48 2.39
CA PRO A 119 1.69 -14.59 1.85
C PRO A 119 2.54 -14.12 0.67
N LEU A 120 3.76 -13.66 0.96
CA LEU A 120 4.66 -13.16 -0.07
C LEU A 120 5.34 -14.31 -0.81
N PRO A 121 5.79 -14.09 -2.05
CA PRO A 121 6.43 -15.14 -2.83
C PRO A 121 7.67 -15.73 -2.14
N ALA A 122 7.78 -17.06 -2.09
CA ALA A 122 8.88 -17.72 -1.38
C ALA A 122 10.28 -17.38 -1.89
N TYR A 123 10.41 -16.97 -3.16
CA TYR A 123 11.67 -16.51 -3.73
C TYR A 123 12.12 -15.12 -3.22
N TRP A 124 11.31 -14.46 -2.38
CA TRP A 124 11.70 -13.26 -1.63
C TRP A 124 12.24 -13.57 -0.22
N SER A 125 12.34 -14.84 0.18
CA SER A 125 12.99 -15.25 1.43
C SER A 125 14.37 -14.60 1.59
N GLY A 126 14.64 -14.02 2.76
CA GLY A 126 15.89 -13.32 3.07
C GLY A 126 16.06 -11.97 2.39
N LEU A 127 15.11 -11.53 1.57
CA LEU A 127 15.13 -10.22 0.93
C LEU A 127 14.36 -9.19 1.76
N GLU A 128 14.73 -7.92 1.57
CA GLU A 128 14.03 -6.77 2.12
C GLU A 128 12.88 -6.37 1.21
N VAL A 129 11.67 -6.31 1.77
CA VAL A 129 10.46 -5.88 1.07
C VAL A 129 9.92 -4.59 1.65
N HIS A 130 9.43 -3.70 0.79
CA HIS A 130 8.74 -2.48 1.15
C HIS A 130 7.23 -2.73 1.11
N VAL A 131 6.52 -2.44 2.20
CA VAL A 131 5.09 -2.76 2.32
C VAL A 131 4.25 -1.50 2.55
N TRP A 132 3.12 -1.40 1.83
CA TRP A 132 2.10 -0.37 2.03
C TRP A 132 0.74 -1.02 2.29
N MET A 133 -0.01 -0.43 3.21
CA MET A 133 -1.37 -0.83 3.54
C MET A 133 -2.34 0.31 3.27
N ALA A 134 -3.54 -0.03 2.79
CA ALA A 134 -4.64 0.90 2.65
C ALA A 134 -5.95 0.18 2.96
N VAL A 135 -7.03 0.96 3.00
CA VAL A 135 -8.40 0.47 3.16
C VAL A 135 -9.28 1.08 2.10
N VAL A 136 -10.28 0.30 1.67
CA VAL A 136 -11.26 0.63 0.64
C VAL A 136 -12.64 0.30 1.19
N ALA A 137 -13.63 1.16 0.94
CA ALA A 137 -15.01 0.85 1.32
C ALA A 137 -15.47 -0.44 0.60
N ASP A 138 -16.32 -1.24 1.26
CA ASP A 138 -16.85 -2.50 0.71
C ASP A 138 -17.62 -2.33 -0.62
N ASP A 139 -18.19 -1.14 -0.84
CA ASP A 139 -18.87 -0.73 -2.06
C ASP A 139 -17.95 -0.07 -3.11
N ASP A 140 -16.63 -0.09 -2.90
CA ASP A 140 -15.60 0.55 -3.74
C ASP A 140 -15.78 2.08 -3.90
N SER A 141 -16.63 2.74 -3.09
CA SER A 141 -16.96 4.16 -3.26
C SER A 141 -15.87 5.11 -2.75
N LYS A 142 -15.08 4.67 -1.76
CA LYS A 142 -14.05 5.44 -1.07
C LYS A 142 -12.83 4.58 -0.79
N TYR A 143 -11.69 5.24 -0.63
CA TYR A 143 -10.42 4.59 -0.34
C TYR A 143 -9.52 5.54 0.44
N ALA A 144 -8.61 4.97 1.23
CA ALA A 144 -7.71 5.72 2.08
C ALA A 144 -6.43 6.10 1.34
N THR A 145 -5.73 7.09 1.87
CA THR A 145 -4.31 7.28 1.54
C THR A 145 -3.48 6.15 2.15
N SER A 146 -2.62 5.53 1.34
CA SER A 146 -1.83 4.37 1.78
C SER A 146 -0.80 4.75 2.84
N GLN A 147 -0.57 3.83 3.78
CA GLN A 147 0.39 3.97 4.86
C GLN A 147 1.57 3.01 4.62
N TYR A 148 2.79 3.53 4.72
CA TYR A 148 4.01 2.75 4.56
C TYR A 148 4.38 2.08 5.88
N LEU A 149 4.53 0.75 5.86
CA LEU A 149 4.92 -0.06 7.03
C LEU A 149 6.42 -0.05 7.29
N GLY A 150 7.23 0.25 6.27
CA GLY A 150 8.68 0.15 6.35
C GLY A 150 9.24 -0.92 5.43
N ALA A 151 10.55 -1.11 5.60
CA ALA A 151 11.32 -2.20 5.02
C ALA A 151 11.30 -3.37 6.01
N ILE A 152 10.92 -4.56 5.53
CA ILE A 152 10.81 -5.78 6.33
C ILE A 152 11.63 -6.87 5.66
N THR A 153 12.59 -7.45 6.38
CA THR A 153 13.35 -8.61 5.89
C THR A 153 12.58 -9.89 6.15
N LEU A 154 12.28 -10.65 5.09
CA LEU A 154 11.53 -11.91 5.21
C LEU A 154 12.42 -13.04 5.74
N THR A 155 11.86 -13.90 6.58
CA THR A 155 12.53 -15.12 7.10
C THR A 155 12.09 -16.34 6.33
#